data_AF-A0A8J3IF81-F1
#
_entry.id   AF-A0A8J3IF81-F1
#
_cell.length_a   1.000
_cell.length_b   1.000
_cell.length_c   1.000
_cell.angle_alpha   90.00
_cell.angle_beta   90.00
_cell.angle_gamma   90.00
#
_symmetry.space_group_name_H-M   'P 1'
#
loop_
_entity.id
_entity.type
_entity.pdbx_description
1 polymer ?
#
loop_
_entity_poly.entity_id
_entity_poly.type
_entity_poly.pdbx_seq_one_letter_code
_entity_poly.pdbx_strand_id
1 'polypeptide(L)' 'MADGAHLATISELIDTGQLRVMIDTVVPLAEARKAHERGEAGHLQGIMVLRVAEEGRAWNE' A
#
# COMPACT_ATOMS: atom_id res chain seq x y z
N MET A 1 -15.84 -7.66 10.49
CA MET A 1 -14.73 -6.80 10.93
C MET A 1 -13.46 -7.61 10.72
N ALA A 2 -12.45 -7.08 10.05
CA ALA A 2 -11.18 -7.78 9.92
C ALA A 2 -10.52 -7.84 11.30
N ASP A 3 -10.16 -9.05 11.75
CA ASP A 3 -9.34 -9.27 12.94
C ASP A 3 -7.91 -9.63 12.52
N GLY A 4 -6.98 -9.68 13.48
CA GLY A 4 -5.57 -9.96 13.21
C GLY A 4 -5.33 -11.33 12.55
N ALA A 5 -6.20 -12.33 12.81
CA ALA A 5 -6.05 -13.65 12.23
C ALA A 5 -6.32 -13.63 10.72
N HIS A 6 -7.37 -12.93 10.29
CA HIS A 6 -7.65 -12.78 8.86
C HIS A 6 -6.54 -12.02 8.12
N LEU A 7 -5.93 -11.00 8.75
CA LEU A 7 -4.80 -10.28 8.16
C LEU A 7 -3.55 -11.15 8.06
N ALA A 8 -3.29 -12.03 9.04
CA ALA A 8 -2.18 -12.96 9.00
C ALA A 8 -2.30 -13.93 7.82
N THR A 9 -3.50 -14.46 7.56
CA THR A 9 -3.74 -15.31 6.38
C THR A 9 -3.50 -14.57 5.07
N ILE A 10 -3.92 -13.31 4.95
CA ILE A 10 -3.65 -12.48 3.77
C ILE A 10 -2.13 -12.28 3.59
N SER A 11 -1.38 -12.04 4.68
CA SER A 11 0.08 -11.93 4.64
C SER A 11 0.72 -13.21 4.10
N GLU A 12 0.33 -14.38 4.60
CA GLU A 12 0.88 -15.66 4.14
C GLU A 12 0.62 -15.90 2.65
N LEU A 13 -0.56 -15.53 2.14
CA LEU A 13 -0.85 -15.61 0.70
C LEU A 13 0.04 -14.69 -0.13
N ILE A 14 0.38 -13.51 0.40
CA ILE A 14 1.31 -12.58 -0.24
C ILE A 14 2.74 -13.16 -0.22
N ASP A 15 3.19 -13.65 0.93
CA ASP A 15 4.54 -14.19 1.13
C ASP A 15 4.79 -15.43 0.26
N THR A 16 3.78 -16.30 0.11
CA THR A 16 3.82 -17.48 -0.76
C THR A 16 3.66 -17.15 -2.25
N GLY A 17 3.40 -15.89 -2.61
CA GLY A 17 3.18 -15.45 -3.99
C GLY A 17 1.84 -15.87 -4.59
N GLN A 18 0.94 -16.46 -3.79
CA GLN A 18 -0.42 -16.83 -4.22
C GLN A 18 -1.33 -15.62 -4.38
N LEU A 19 -1.01 -14.51 -3.70
CA LEU A 19 -1.67 -13.22 -3.83
C LEU A 19 -0.65 -12.14 -4.20
N ARG A 20 -0.93 -11.39 -5.27
CA ARG A 20 -0.09 -10.25 -5.68
C ARG A 20 -0.84 -8.94 -5.47
N VAL A 21 -0.20 -8.02 -4.74
CA VAL A 21 -0.70 -6.65 -4.61
C VAL A 21 -0.43 -5.89 -5.91
N MET A 22 -1.50 -5.37 -6.53
CA MET A 22 -1.38 -4.46 -7.66
C MET A 22 -1.14 -3.04 -7.14
N ILE A 23 0.08 -2.55 -7.30
CA ILE A 23 0.44 -1.17 -6.98
C ILE A 23 0.32 -0.36 -8.26
N ASP A 24 -0.53 0.66 -8.23
CA ASP A 24 -0.66 1.62 -9.33
C ASP A 24 0.54 2.58 -9.32
N THR A 25 0.74 3.26 -8.20
CA THR A 25 1.76 4.29 -8.03
C THR A 25 2.23 4.34 -6.57
N VAL A 26 3.52 4.64 -6.38
CA VAL A 26 4.10 5.03 -5.09
C VAL A 26 4.47 6.51 -5.14
N VAL A 27 3.94 7.34 -4.23
CA VAL A 27 4.31 8.76 -4.12
C VAL A 27 4.81 9.10 -2.72
N PRO A 28 5.65 10.13 -2.54
CA PRO A 28 6.03 10.58 -1.21
C PRO A 28 4.82 11.08 -0.42
N LEU A 29 4.86 10.91 0.91
CA LEU A 29 3.81 11.41 1.81
C LEU A 29 3.54 12.92 1.62
N ALA A 30 4.57 13.71 1.25
CA ALA A 30 4.42 15.13 0.94
C ALA A 30 3.44 15.42 -0.21
N GLU A 31 3.21 14.44 -1.10
CA GLU A 31 2.24 14.54 -2.21
C GLU A 31 0.87 13.91 -1.88
N ALA A 32 0.59 13.56 -0.62
CA ALA A 32 -0.64 12.87 -0.22
C ALA A 32 -1.93 13.55 -0.71
N ARG A 33 -2.00 14.89 -0.68
CA ARG A 33 -3.17 15.63 -1.19
C ARG A 33 -3.42 15.35 -2.67
N LYS A 34 -2.38 15.47 -3.49
CA LYS A 34 -2.46 15.23 -4.94
C LYS A 34 -2.75 13.76 -5.26
N ALA A 35 -2.20 12.84 -4.46
CA ALA A 35 -2.55 11.43 -4.50
C ALA A 35 -4.04 11.19 -4.23
N HIS A 36 -4.59 11.86 -3.22
CA HIS A 36 -6.01 11.77 -2.89
C HIS A 36 -6.90 12.30 -4.01
N GLU A 37 -6.62 13.51 -4.51
CA GLU A 37 -7.35 14.11 -5.64
C GLU A 37 -7.34 13.18 -6.87
N ARG A 38 -6.21 12.53 -7.16
CA ARG A 38 -6.12 11.52 -8.24
C ARG A 38 -6.94 10.27 -7.96
N GLY A 39 -6.95 9.78 -6.73
CA GLY A 39 -7.76 8.64 -6.34
C GLY A 39 -9.26 8.91 -6.43
N GLU A 40 -9.68 10.12 -6.08
CA GLU A 40 -11.07 10.56 -6.22
C GLU A 40 -11.52 10.71 -7.67
N ALA A 41 -10.60 11.10 -8.57
CA ALA A 41 -10.89 11.19 -10.00
C ALA A 41 -11.19 9.83 -10.67
N GLY A 42 -10.94 8.71 -9.97
CA GLY A 42 -11.12 7.36 -10.49
C GLY A 42 -9.94 6.88 -11.35
N HIS A 43 -10.10 5.70 -11.95
CA HIS A 43 -9.14 5.07 -12.89
C HIS A 43 -7.85 4.47 -12.33
N LEU A 44 -7.66 4.41 -11.01
CA LEU A 44 -6.51 3.69 -10.46
C LEU A 44 -6.58 2.20 -10.78
N GLN A 45 -5.45 1.62 -11.21
CA GLN A 45 -5.32 0.18 -11.43
C GLN A 45 -4.58 -0.44 -10.23
N GLY A 46 -5.33 -0.68 -9.15
CA GLY A 46 -4.80 -1.21 -7.90
C GLY A 46 -4.74 -0.16 -6.79
N ILE A 47 -3.78 -0.31 -5.89
CA ILE A 47 -3.61 0.57 -4.73
C ILE A 47 -2.55 1.65 -4.99
N MET A 48 -2.79 2.84 -4.43
CA MET A 48 -1.79 3.89 -4.34
C MET A 48 -1.10 3.82 -2.99
N VAL A 49 0.24 3.82 -2.99
CA VAL A 49 1.06 3.71 -1.78
C VAL A 49 1.70 5.06 -1.47
N LEU A 50 1.61 5.49 -0.21
CA LEU A 50 2.31 6.67 0.29
C LEU A 50 3.62 6.24 0.96
N ARG A 51 4.73 6.67 0.38
CA ARG A 51 6.05 6.49 0.94
C ARG A 51 6.29 7.52 2.03
N VAL A 52 6.32 7.06 3.27
CA VAL A 52 6.57 7.91 4.45
C VAL A 52 8.05 8.14 4.73
N ALA A 53 8.92 7.33 4.10
CA ALA A 53 10.33 7.12 4.40
C ALA A 53 11.14 6.92 3.13
N GLU A 54 12.29 7.60 2.99
CA GLU A 54 13.27 7.24 1.96
C GLU A 54 13.77 5.81 2.18
N GLU A 55 14.07 5.10 1.09
CA GLU A 55 14.62 3.74 1.16
C GLU A 55 15.91 3.75 1.99
N GLY A 56 15.85 3.16 3.19
CA GLY A 56 16.96 3.12 4.15
C GLY A 56 16.59 3.45 5.59
N ARG A 57 15.49 4.15 5.84
CA ARG A 57 14.92 4.23 7.21
C ARG A 57 13.91 3.11 7.39
N ALA A 58 14.38 1.96 7.87
CA ALA A 58 13.50 0.90 8.29
C ALA A 58 12.60 1.44 9.41
N TRP A 59 11.29 1.32 9.23
CA TRP A 59 10.38 1.39 10.37
C TRP A 59 10.65 0.14 11.19
N ASN A 60 11.45 0.30 12.25
CA ASN A 60 11.52 -0.51 13.47
C ASN A 60 12.62 0.11 14.36
N GLU A 61 12.19 0.99 15.25
CA GLU A 61 12.52 0.88 16.67
C GLU A 61 11.27 0.32 17.36
#